data_AF-A0A258EHE0-F1
#
_entry.id   AF-A0A258EHE0-F1
#
_cell.length_a   1.000
_cell.length_b   1.000
_cell.length_c   1.000
_cell.angle_alpha   90.00
_cell.angle_beta   90.00
_cell.angle_gamma   90.00
#
_symmetry.space_group_name_H-M   'P 1'
#
loop_
_entity.id
_entity.type
_entity.pdbx_description
1 polymer ?
#
loop_
_entity_poly.entity_id
_entity_poly.type
_entity_poly.pdbx_seq_one_letter_code
_entity_poly.pdbx_strand_id
1 'polypeptide(L)'
;MKFILTLFSILLFFSCQKAEKEAVVPETTEPDWQVLFNGKDLTGWTPKIHHHEVGDNYANTFRVEDGAIVVNYDGYEKFEDRFGHLFYEKSFSSFHLSWEYRFTDQFMEDAPSYTFRNSGVMFHSQAPETILKEQDWPISVEYQMYAEEKEGEPRPTGNMCSPGTDVVFEGKIDE
;
A
#
# COMPACT_ATOMS: atom_id res chain seq x y z
N MET A 1 -41.76 76.92 -44.35
CA MET A 1 -40.55 76.90 -43.51
C MET A 1 -40.58 75.63 -42.66
N LYS A 2 -39.70 74.66 -42.99
CA LYS A 2 -39.19 73.53 -42.19
C LYS A 2 -38.86 72.36 -43.13
N PHE A 3 -37.61 72.31 -43.57
CA PHE A 3 -36.99 71.11 -44.14
C PHE A 3 -36.72 70.14 -42.99
N ILE A 4 -37.20 68.90 -43.10
CA ILE A 4 -36.88 67.82 -42.15
C ILE A 4 -35.83 66.94 -42.83
N LEU A 5 -34.61 67.03 -42.32
CA LEU A 5 -33.44 66.28 -42.75
C LEU A 5 -33.43 64.95 -41.98
N THR A 6 -33.75 63.83 -42.63
CA THR A 6 -33.71 62.50 -42.00
C THR A 6 -32.32 61.91 -42.16
N LEU A 7 -31.58 61.86 -41.05
CA LEU A 7 -30.22 61.35 -40.93
C LEU A 7 -30.23 59.81 -41.00
N PHE A 8 -29.62 59.23 -42.05
CA PHE A 8 -29.46 57.79 -42.20
C PHE A 8 -28.25 57.32 -41.37
N SER A 9 -28.49 56.68 -40.23
CA SER A 9 -27.44 56.13 -39.37
C SER A 9 -27.03 54.74 -39.88
N ILE A 10 -25.84 54.64 -40.47
CA ILE A 10 -25.24 53.38 -40.92
C ILE A 10 -24.64 52.67 -39.70
N LEU A 11 -25.28 51.58 -39.25
CA LEU A 11 -24.72 50.66 -38.25
C LEU A 11 -23.80 49.65 -38.95
N LEU A 12 -22.49 49.84 -38.82
CA LEU A 12 -21.47 48.87 -39.18
C LEU A 12 -21.41 47.78 -38.11
N PHE A 13 -21.94 46.59 -38.41
CA PHE A 13 -21.76 45.39 -37.60
C PHE A 13 -20.33 44.87 -37.80
N PHE A 14 -19.42 45.21 -36.89
CA PHE A 14 -18.13 44.53 -36.76
C PHE A 14 -18.37 43.11 -36.24
N SER A 15 -18.43 42.14 -37.17
CA SER A 15 -18.41 40.71 -36.85
C SER A 15 -17.01 40.32 -36.42
N CYS A 16 -16.83 40.12 -35.11
CA CYS A 16 -15.60 39.62 -34.53
C CYS A 16 -15.59 38.09 -34.70
N GLN A 17 -14.94 37.58 -35.75
CA GLN A 17 -14.68 36.15 -35.88
C GLN A 17 -13.68 35.74 -34.80
N LYS A 18 -14.19 35.14 -33.73
CA LYS A 18 -13.40 34.47 -32.71
C LYS A 18 -12.84 33.19 -33.35
N ALA A 19 -11.57 33.22 -33.74
CA ALA A 19 -10.86 32.02 -34.15
C ALA A 19 -10.86 31.05 -32.95
N GLU A 20 -11.53 29.90 -33.09
CA GLU A 20 -11.37 28.78 -32.19
C GLU A 20 -9.94 28.29 -32.31
N LYS A 21 -9.11 28.70 -31.35
CA LYS A 21 -7.92 27.95 -30.99
C LYS A 21 -8.43 26.61 -30.47
N GLU A 22 -8.28 25.54 -31.25
CA GLU A 22 -8.31 24.19 -30.71
C GLU A 22 -7.37 24.18 -29.50
N ALA A 23 -7.96 24.06 -28.31
CA ALA A 23 -7.21 23.81 -27.10
C ALA A 23 -6.58 22.43 -27.29
N VAL A 24 -5.27 22.40 -27.52
CA VAL A 24 -4.48 21.20 -27.31
C VAL A 24 -4.65 20.88 -25.83
N VAL A 25 -5.56 19.95 -25.54
CA VAL A 25 -5.66 19.32 -24.23
C VAL A 25 -4.30 18.64 -24.03
N PRO A 26 -3.50 19.02 -23.03
CA PRO A 26 -2.34 18.24 -22.73
C PRO A 26 -2.86 16.86 -22.33
N GLU A 27 -2.49 15.81 -23.07
CA GLU A 27 -2.62 14.45 -22.55
C GLU A 27 -1.85 14.44 -21.23
N THR A 28 -2.58 14.42 -20.13
CA THR A 28 -2.02 14.18 -18.82
C THR A 28 -1.53 12.74 -18.84
N THR A 29 -0.26 12.55 -19.15
CA THR A 29 0.48 11.33 -18.82
C THR A 29 0.68 11.30 -17.30
N GLU A 30 -0.40 11.09 -16.55
CA GLU A 30 -0.32 10.66 -15.15
C GLU A 30 0.21 9.21 -15.16
N PRO A 31 1.13 8.81 -14.28
CA PRO A 31 1.33 7.39 -14.03
C PRO A 31 0.06 6.83 -13.37
N ASP A 32 -0.58 5.87 -14.05
CA ASP A 32 -1.75 5.09 -13.62
C ASP A 32 -1.47 4.31 -12.32
N TRP A 33 -1.50 4.96 -11.15
CA TRP A 33 -1.40 4.28 -9.87
C TRP A 33 -2.59 3.31 -9.68
N GLN A 34 -2.30 2.02 -9.53
CA GLN A 34 -3.31 1.03 -9.18
C GLN A 34 -3.57 1.05 -7.67
N VAL A 35 -4.81 1.34 -7.27
CA VAL A 35 -5.23 1.21 -5.86
C VAL A 35 -5.34 -0.26 -5.50
N LEU A 36 -4.51 -0.72 -4.55
CA LEU A 36 -4.51 -2.13 -4.11
C LEU A 36 -5.55 -2.41 -3.02
N PHE A 37 -5.77 -1.44 -2.12
CA PHE A 37 -6.71 -1.58 -1.01
C PHE A 37 -7.91 -0.65 -1.20
N ASN A 38 -9.11 -1.21 -1.12
CA ASN A 38 -10.35 -0.50 -1.42
C ASN A 38 -10.88 0.39 -0.28
N GLY A 39 -10.25 0.34 0.90
CA GLY A 39 -10.64 1.13 2.08
C GLY A 39 -11.90 0.63 2.80
N LYS A 40 -12.42 -0.56 2.47
CA LYS A 40 -13.72 -1.06 2.95
C LYS A 40 -13.64 -2.47 3.50
N ASP A 41 -12.96 -3.35 2.79
CA ASP A 41 -12.86 -4.77 3.12
C ASP A 41 -11.58 -5.39 2.55
N LEU A 42 -11.35 -6.66 2.87
CA LEU A 42 -10.20 -7.42 2.44
C LEU A 42 -10.42 -8.13 1.09
N THR A 43 -11.32 -7.66 0.24
CA THR A 43 -11.50 -8.23 -1.11
C THR A 43 -10.19 -8.15 -1.87
N GLY A 44 -9.74 -9.28 -2.42
CA GLY A 44 -8.45 -9.41 -3.10
C GLY A 44 -7.25 -9.62 -2.16
N TRP A 45 -7.49 -9.86 -0.87
CA TRP A 45 -6.46 -10.15 0.12
C TRP A 45 -6.67 -11.52 0.76
N THR A 46 -5.60 -12.31 0.88
CA THR A 46 -5.62 -13.66 1.47
C THR A 46 -4.73 -13.71 2.70
N PRO A 47 -5.29 -14.02 3.89
CA PRO A 47 -4.48 -14.21 5.09
C PRO A 47 -3.78 -15.57 5.08
N LYS A 48 -2.59 -15.62 5.66
CA LYS A 48 -1.89 -16.84 6.05
C LYS A 48 -1.26 -16.61 7.41
N ILE A 49 -1.71 -17.38 8.40
CA ILE A 49 -1.20 -17.34 9.76
C ILE A 49 -0.53 -18.67 10.06
N HIS A 50 0.62 -18.66 10.73
CA HIS A 50 1.28 -19.89 11.16
C HIS A 50 0.34 -20.72 12.07
N HIS A 51 0.38 -22.05 11.96
CA HIS A 51 -0.58 -23.03 12.52
C HIS A 51 -1.98 -23.05 11.88
N HIS A 52 -2.23 -22.19 10.88
CA HIS A 52 -3.52 -22.09 10.20
C HIS A 52 -3.40 -22.37 8.70
N GLU A 53 -4.50 -22.86 8.12
CA GLU A 53 -4.60 -23.06 6.67
C GLU A 53 -4.62 -21.72 5.94
N VAL A 54 -4.27 -21.72 4.66
CA VAL A 54 -4.35 -20.53 3.80
C VAL A 54 -5.79 -20.03 3.73
N GLY A 55 -6.00 -18.74 3.93
CA GLY A 55 -7.32 -18.11 3.95
C GLY A 55 -8.01 -18.13 5.31
N ASP A 56 -7.49 -18.87 6.30
CA ASP A 56 -8.03 -18.85 7.66
C ASP A 56 -7.54 -17.59 8.41
N ASN A 57 -8.42 -16.58 8.49
CA ASN A 57 -8.19 -15.38 9.29
C ASN A 57 -8.50 -15.64 10.78
N TYR A 58 -7.69 -16.48 11.41
CA TYR A 58 -7.85 -16.85 12.81
C TYR A 58 -8.06 -15.62 13.70
N ALA A 59 -9.03 -15.69 14.62
CA ALA A 59 -9.36 -14.63 15.56
C ALA A 59 -9.59 -13.23 14.93
N ASN A 60 -9.88 -13.15 13.63
CA ASN A 60 -10.07 -11.90 12.89
C ASN A 60 -8.85 -10.95 12.97
N THR A 61 -7.64 -11.51 12.82
CA THR A 61 -6.37 -10.79 12.92
C THR A 61 -6.23 -9.68 11.92
N PHE A 62 -6.54 -9.97 10.66
CA PHE A 62 -6.58 -8.98 9.60
C PHE A 62 -8.01 -8.48 9.45
N ARG A 63 -8.20 -7.17 9.50
CA ARG A 63 -9.52 -6.57 9.35
C ARG A 63 -9.41 -5.14 8.85
N VAL A 64 -10.56 -4.54 8.55
CA VAL A 64 -10.64 -3.14 8.14
C VAL A 64 -11.29 -2.33 9.25
N GLU A 65 -10.59 -1.30 9.72
CA GLU A 65 -11.11 -0.31 10.67
C GLU A 65 -10.75 1.08 10.16
N ASP A 66 -11.72 2.01 10.17
CA ASP A 66 -11.56 3.40 9.73
C ASP A 66 -10.88 3.58 8.35
N GLY A 67 -11.14 2.63 7.43
CA GLY A 67 -10.59 2.66 6.08
C GLY A 67 -9.12 2.25 5.96
N ALA A 68 -8.57 1.59 6.98
CA ALA A 68 -7.22 1.02 6.98
C ALA A 68 -7.25 -0.50 7.21
N ILE A 69 -6.29 -1.23 6.65
CA ILE A 69 -6.02 -2.61 7.06
C ILE A 69 -5.37 -2.55 8.46
N VAL A 70 -5.95 -3.28 9.40
CA VAL A 70 -5.46 -3.41 10.77
C VAL A 70 -5.02 -4.85 10.98
N VAL A 71 -3.82 -5.00 11.55
CA VAL A 71 -3.30 -6.27 12.08
C VAL A 71 -3.43 -6.19 13.60
N ASN A 72 -4.25 -7.05 14.19
CA ASN A 72 -4.54 -6.95 15.61
C ASN A 72 -4.79 -8.33 16.26
N TYR A 73 -4.16 -8.54 17.42
CA TYR A 73 -4.12 -9.80 18.15
C TYR A 73 -5.04 -9.82 19.38
N ASP A 74 -6.07 -8.97 19.44
CA ASP A 74 -6.99 -8.86 20.59
C ASP A 74 -7.83 -10.11 20.86
N GLY A 75 -8.00 -10.97 19.86
CA GLY A 75 -8.65 -12.28 20.02
C GLY A 75 -7.72 -13.41 20.49
N TYR A 76 -6.46 -13.12 20.84
CA TYR A 76 -5.45 -14.13 21.17
C TYR A 76 -5.21 -14.19 22.68
N GLU A 77 -5.17 -15.41 23.23
CA GLU A 77 -4.73 -15.62 24.62
C GLU A 77 -3.19 -15.56 24.75
N LYS A 78 -2.49 -16.04 23.72
CA LYS A 78 -1.03 -16.12 23.60
C LYS A 78 -0.63 -15.96 22.14
N PHE A 79 0.59 -15.48 21.90
CA PHE A 79 1.12 -15.36 20.55
C PHE A 79 1.28 -16.72 19.88
N GLU A 80 1.96 -17.66 20.55
CA GLU A 80 2.24 -19.04 20.08
C GLU A 80 2.73 -19.08 18.62
N ASP A 81 3.73 -18.26 18.31
CA ASP A 81 4.35 -18.19 16.98
C ASP A 81 3.37 -17.95 15.82
N ARG A 82 2.20 -17.35 16.07
CA ARG A 82 1.18 -17.07 15.05
C ARG A 82 1.54 -15.84 14.21
N PHE A 83 2.68 -15.89 13.53
CA PHE A 83 3.09 -14.90 12.55
C PHE A 83 2.07 -14.83 11.41
N GLY A 84 1.53 -13.63 11.19
CA GLY A 84 0.49 -13.38 10.19
C GLY A 84 1.04 -12.66 8.96
N HIS A 85 0.62 -13.12 7.79
CA HIS A 85 0.94 -12.52 6.49
C HIS A 85 -0.35 -12.30 5.69
N LEU A 86 -0.44 -11.18 4.99
CA LEU A 86 -1.59 -10.83 4.17
C LEU A 86 -1.15 -10.61 2.72
N PHE A 87 -1.65 -11.44 1.81
CA PHE A 87 -1.22 -11.48 0.42
C PHE A 87 -2.23 -10.80 -0.49
N TYR A 88 -1.75 -9.93 -1.38
CA TYR A 88 -2.58 -9.38 -2.45
C TYR A 88 -2.73 -10.40 -3.59
N GLU A 89 -3.94 -10.51 -4.15
CA GLU A 89 -4.33 -11.54 -5.12
C GLU A 89 -3.49 -11.57 -6.41
N LYS A 90 -2.88 -10.45 -6.78
CA LYS A 90 -2.13 -10.30 -8.03
C LYS A 90 -0.64 -10.20 -7.76
N SER A 91 0.13 -11.08 -8.41
CA SER A 91 1.58 -11.00 -8.45
C SER A 91 2.06 -9.91 -9.41
N PHE A 92 3.12 -9.20 -9.02
CA PHE A 92 3.80 -8.20 -9.84
C PHE A 92 5.27 -8.56 -10.00
N SER A 93 5.82 -8.35 -11.20
CA SER A 93 7.25 -8.56 -11.46
C SER A 93 8.09 -7.31 -11.21
N SER A 94 7.54 -6.13 -11.48
CA SER A 94 8.21 -4.84 -11.30
C SER A 94 7.14 -3.81 -10.97
N PHE A 95 7.39 -3.01 -9.94
CA PHE A 95 6.40 -2.09 -9.41
C PHE A 95 7.07 -0.92 -8.68
N HIS A 96 6.34 0.18 -8.56
CA HIS A 96 6.55 1.17 -7.51
C HIS A 96 5.37 1.04 -6.55
N LEU A 97 5.65 0.95 -5.26
CA LEU A 97 4.64 0.80 -4.22
C LEU A 97 4.70 2.01 -3.29
N SER A 98 3.53 2.55 -2.96
CA SER A 98 3.36 3.63 -1.98
C SER A 98 2.25 3.22 -1.00
N TRP A 99 2.50 3.45 0.29
CA TRP A 99 1.56 3.18 1.36
C TRP A 99 1.85 4.10 2.54
N GLU A 100 0.88 4.22 3.43
CA GLU A 100 1.02 4.85 4.74
C GLU A 100 0.83 3.78 5.81
N TYR A 101 1.53 3.91 6.93
CA TYR A 101 1.41 2.98 8.05
C TYR A 101 1.54 3.72 9.37
N ARG A 102 1.05 3.09 10.43
CA ARG A 102 1.19 3.54 11.82
C ARG A 102 1.19 2.33 12.74
N PHE A 103 2.08 2.31 13.72
CA PHE A 103 2.02 1.34 14.81
C PHE A 103 1.01 1.74 15.88
N THR A 104 0.34 0.75 16.45
CA THR A 104 -0.52 0.93 17.62
C THR A 104 0.27 0.60 18.90
N ASP A 105 -0.37 0.77 20.05
CA ASP A 105 0.22 0.38 21.35
C ASP A 105 0.04 -1.11 21.65
N GLN A 106 -0.61 -1.88 20.77
CA GLN A 106 -0.78 -3.31 20.99
C GLN A 106 0.55 -4.04 20.83
N PHE A 107 0.84 -4.91 21.80
CA PHE A 107 1.94 -5.86 21.75
C PHE A 107 1.57 -7.10 22.57
N MET A 108 1.85 -8.29 22.03
CA MET A 108 1.72 -9.53 22.76
C MET A 108 2.99 -9.75 23.58
N GLU A 109 2.89 -9.71 24.92
CA GLU A 109 4.06 -9.76 25.81
C GLU A 109 4.87 -11.06 25.68
N ASP A 110 4.24 -12.14 25.20
CA ASP A 110 4.88 -13.43 24.95
C ASP A 110 5.44 -13.59 23.52
N ALA A 111 5.25 -12.59 22.66
CA ALA A 111 5.88 -12.58 21.34
C ALA A 111 7.39 -12.32 21.44
N PRO A 112 8.20 -12.78 20.47
CA PRO A 112 9.63 -12.49 20.44
C PRO A 112 9.89 -10.97 20.51
N SER A 113 10.84 -10.54 21.34
CA SER A 113 11.06 -9.11 21.60
C SER A 113 11.32 -8.28 20.35
N TYR A 114 11.97 -8.85 19.33
CA TYR A 114 12.23 -8.17 18.05
C TYR A 114 10.94 -7.78 17.30
N THR A 115 9.79 -8.36 17.63
CA THR A 115 8.50 -8.04 17.02
C THR A 115 7.83 -6.78 17.59
N PHE A 116 8.39 -6.19 18.65
CA PHE A 116 7.84 -4.95 19.22
C PHE A 116 7.86 -3.83 18.16
N ARG A 117 6.68 -3.33 17.79
CA ARG A 117 6.50 -2.31 16.73
C ARG A 117 7.31 -2.64 15.46
N ASN A 118 7.13 -3.87 14.99
CA ASN A 118 7.77 -4.46 13.82
C ASN A 118 6.68 -4.93 12.86
N SER A 119 6.86 -4.63 11.58
CA SER A 119 6.04 -5.14 10.50
C SER A 119 6.85 -5.03 9.22
N GLY A 120 6.34 -5.48 8.07
CA GLY A 120 7.09 -5.34 6.84
C GLY A 120 6.21 -5.44 5.61
N VAL A 121 6.73 -4.90 4.52
CA VAL A 121 6.20 -5.19 3.19
C VAL A 121 7.06 -6.27 2.57
N MET A 122 6.47 -7.44 2.40
CA MET A 122 7.09 -8.59 1.76
C MET A 122 6.81 -8.59 0.27
N PHE A 123 7.84 -8.79 -0.56
CA PHE A 123 7.76 -8.81 -2.01
C PHE A 123 8.67 -9.86 -2.63
N HIS A 124 8.39 -10.24 -3.88
CA HIS A 124 8.93 -11.46 -4.48
C HIS A 124 8.74 -12.68 -3.56
N SER A 125 7.54 -12.76 -2.99
CA SER A 125 7.16 -13.72 -1.97
C SER A 125 6.63 -15.02 -2.59
N GLN A 126 6.79 -16.11 -1.85
CA GLN A 126 6.15 -17.39 -2.09
C GLN A 126 4.62 -17.21 -2.21
N ALA A 127 4.01 -17.92 -3.17
CA ALA A 127 2.56 -17.90 -3.34
C ALA A 127 1.87 -18.52 -2.10
N PRO A 128 0.81 -17.88 -1.56
CA PRO A 128 0.24 -18.25 -0.26
C PRO A 128 -0.22 -19.71 -0.21
N GLU A 129 -0.81 -20.23 -1.28
CA GLU A 129 -1.28 -21.62 -1.41
C GLU A 129 -0.17 -22.68 -1.31
N THR A 130 1.09 -22.27 -1.41
CA THR A 130 2.25 -23.16 -1.29
C THR A 130 2.93 -23.08 0.07
N ILE A 131 2.55 -22.12 0.93
CA ILE A 131 3.09 -21.96 2.28
C ILE A 131 2.46 -23.04 3.15
N LEU A 132 3.29 -23.87 3.77
CA LEU A 132 2.79 -24.96 4.63
C LEU A 132 2.09 -24.40 5.87
N LYS A 133 1.18 -25.20 6.44
CA LYS A 133 0.49 -24.85 7.68
C LYS A 133 1.47 -24.48 8.81
N GLU A 134 2.50 -25.30 8.98
CA GLU A 134 3.56 -25.18 9.99
C GLU A 134 4.82 -24.49 9.45
N GLN A 135 4.68 -23.68 8.40
CA GLN A 135 5.71 -22.76 7.95
C GLN A 135 5.39 -21.39 8.55
N ASP A 136 6.34 -20.84 9.29
CA ASP A 136 6.23 -19.62 10.07
C ASP A 136 6.35 -18.35 9.21
N TRP A 137 7.25 -18.36 8.21
CA TRP A 137 7.50 -17.25 7.31
C TRP A 137 7.45 -17.67 5.84
N PRO A 138 6.92 -16.83 4.92
CA PRO A 138 7.05 -17.05 3.49
C PRO A 138 8.51 -16.90 3.06
N ILE A 139 8.91 -17.65 2.03
CA ILE A 139 10.16 -17.35 1.31
C ILE A 139 9.97 -16.01 0.59
N SER A 140 10.71 -14.97 0.97
CA SER A 140 10.46 -13.61 0.48
C SER A 140 11.67 -12.68 0.68
N VAL A 141 11.63 -11.53 0.00
CA VAL A 141 12.36 -10.32 0.43
C VAL A 141 11.39 -9.44 1.22
N GLU A 142 11.88 -8.72 2.22
CA GLU A 142 11.08 -7.84 3.07
C GLU A 142 11.73 -6.46 3.21
N TYR A 143 10.89 -5.44 3.08
CA TYR A 143 11.17 -4.09 3.55
C TYR A 143 10.68 -3.98 5.00
N GLN A 144 11.62 -3.93 5.93
CA GLN A 144 11.34 -3.87 7.37
C GLN A 144 10.77 -2.49 7.76
N MET A 145 9.70 -2.49 8.54
CA MET A 145 9.09 -1.32 9.17
C MET A 145 9.27 -1.41 10.68
N TYR A 146 10.05 -0.50 11.24
CA TYR A 146 10.19 -0.34 12.68
C TYR A 146 9.65 1.01 13.15
N ALA A 147 9.22 1.08 14.40
CA ALA A 147 9.10 2.33 15.14
C ALA A 147 9.96 2.32 16.41
N GLU A 148 10.11 3.52 16.98
CA GLU A 148 10.87 3.75 18.21
C GLU A 148 10.43 2.78 19.32
N GLU A 149 11.44 2.12 19.89
CA GLU A 149 11.28 1.21 21.02
C GLU A 149 11.63 1.90 22.34
N LYS A 150 12.71 2.68 22.35
CA LYS A 150 13.20 3.40 23.51
C LYS A 150 13.54 4.83 23.12
N GLU A 151 13.04 5.78 23.91
CA GLU A 151 13.24 7.21 23.69
C GLU A 151 14.74 7.53 23.58
N GLY A 152 15.10 8.19 22.48
CA GLY A 152 16.47 8.62 22.21
C GLY A 152 17.42 7.53 21.71
N GLU A 153 16.95 6.29 21.54
CA GLU A 153 17.72 5.23 20.89
C GLU A 153 17.31 5.06 19.43
N PRO A 154 18.21 5.33 18.46
CA PRO A 154 17.90 5.17 17.05
C PRO A 154 17.60 3.70 16.72
N ARG A 155 16.46 3.48 16.05
CA ARG A 155 16.10 2.17 15.48
C ARG A 155 15.93 2.34 13.96
N PRO A 156 16.83 1.77 13.13
CA PRO A 156 16.75 1.95 11.69
C PRO A 156 15.55 1.21 11.11
N THR A 157 14.86 1.81 10.14
CA THR A 157 13.76 1.20 9.37
C THR A 157 14.12 1.14 7.89
N GLY A 158 13.47 0.28 7.12
CA GLY A 158 13.78 0.04 5.71
C GLY A 158 14.99 -0.85 5.48
N ASN A 159 15.36 -1.64 6.49
CA ASN A 159 16.36 -2.69 6.33
C ASN A 159 15.79 -3.79 5.42
N MET A 160 16.68 -4.44 4.67
CA MET A 160 16.34 -5.63 3.90
C MET A 160 16.33 -6.84 4.84
N CYS A 161 15.29 -7.66 4.77
CA CYS A 161 15.25 -8.98 5.39
C CYS A 161 14.98 -10.05 4.32
N SER A 162 15.55 -11.24 4.47
CA SER A 162 15.60 -12.28 3.43
C SER A 162 15.14 -13.67 3.92
N PRO A 163 13.93 -13.82 4.47
CA PRO A 163 13.45 -15.12 4.95
C PRO A 163 13.48 -16.16 3.83
N GLY A 164 14.18 -17.27 4.08
CA GLY A 164 14.34 -18.36 3.14
C GLY A 164 15.08 -18.00 1.84
N THR A 165 15.78 -16.85 1.79
CA THR A 165 16.52 -16.38 0.62
C THR A 165 17.93 -15.93 0.99
N ASP A 166 18.88 -16.13 0.07
CA ASP A 166 20.24 -15.60 0.19
C ASP A 166 20.33 -14.26 -0.54
N VAL A 167 20.99 -13.28 0.08
CA VAL A 167 21.27 -11.98 -0.55
C VAL A 167 22.71 -11.98 -1.01
N VAL A 168 22.94 -11.74 -2.30
CA VAL A 168 24.30 -11.55 -2.83
C VAL A 168 24.58 -10.06 -2.94
N PHE A 169 25.44 -9.56 -2.06
CA PHE A 169 25.92 -8.18 -2.07
C PHE A 169 27.41 -8.14 -2.41
N GLU A 170 27.79 -7.31 -3.38
CA GLU A 170 29.18 -7.18 -3.86
C GLU A 170 29.86 -8.52 -4.21
N GLY A 171 29.08 -9.47 -4.75
CA GLY A 171 29.58 -10.79 -5.17
C GLY A 171 29.77 -11.80 -4.03
N LYS A 172 29.26 -11.51 -2.83
CA LYS A 172 29.27 -12.43 -1.68
C LYS A 172 27.87 -12.60 -1.12
N ILE A 173 27.57 -13.79 -0.61
CA ILE A 173 26.36 -14.01 0.17
C ILE A 173 26.53 -13.23 1.49
N ASP A 174 25.55 -12.40 1.82
CA ASP A 174 25.44 -11.71 3.10
C ASP A 174 25.14 -12.74 4.19
N GLU A 175 25.91 -12.74 5.29
CA GLU A 175 25.80 -13.71 6.40
C GLU A 175 24.89 -13.19 7.53
#